data_AF-A0A951XL33-F1
#
_entry.id   AF-A0A951XL33-F1
#
_cell.length_a   1.000
_cell.length_b   1.000
_cell.length_c   1.000
_cell.angle_alpha   90.00
_cell.angle_beta   90.00
_cell.angle_gamma   90.00
#
_symmetry.space_group_name_H-M   'P 1'
#
loop_
_entity.id
_entity.type
_entity.pdbx_description
1 polymer ?
#
loop_
_entity_poly.entity_id
_entity_poly.type
_entity_poly.pdbx_seq_one_letter_code
_entity_poly.pdbx_strand_id
1 'polypeptide(L)'
;MLNRKTAVLAKIETVYGTDPAPSGAANAILVSKPNIRPMEMQTVGREVIRPFLGNSEQLPTGLFSRVEFSCEIAGSGAAGTPPAWGPLLRMCGFSETITADEKVEYAPVSDAFESGTHYYNLDGVRHKLTGARGTVSFDFTNHAIPLMNFSFTGLFNAVQDGASPAVTLSAWKKPLPVNRTNTPTLTLHGAAGRVQSLTADMAIDVIHRSLVGGEESVQIVDRKPAGQIVMEAVSVATKDWWTSIKDVTTGPLNLVHGLVAGNKVQFEAPTVQIINPQYQDSQGIAMLSCGLVFAPGATGNDEIRITVF
;
A
#
# COMPACT_ATOMS: atom_id res chain seq x y z
N MET A 1 -13.62 8.17 24.54
CA MET A 1 -12.92 7.92 23.27
C MET A 1 -13.63 6.83 22.50
N LEU A 2 -14.09 7.12 21.28
CA LEU A 2 -14.78 6.18 20.40
C LEU A 2 -13.93 5.87 19.16
N ASN A 3 -13.65 4.60 18.89
CA ASN A 3 -12.93 4.16 17.68
C ASN A 3 -13.60 4.64 16.39
N ARG A 4 -14.93 4.78 16.38
CA ARG A 4 -15.70 5.28 15.23
C ARG A 4 -15.50 6.77 14.94
N LYS A 5 -14.92 7.54 15.87
CA LYS A 5 -14.57 8.96 15.70
C LYS A 5 -13.08 9.16 15.41
N THR A 6 -12.39 8.10 14.96
CA THR A 6 -10.98 8.19 14.56
C THR A 6 -10.82 9.04 13.31
N ALA A 7 -9.86 9.95 13.32
CA ALA A 7 -9.45 10.71 12.14
C ALA A 7 -7.96 10.47 11.85
N VAL A 8 -7.64 10.21 10.58
CA VAL A 8 -6.26 10.03 10.11
C VAL A 8 -5.92 11.16 9.14
N LEU A 9 -4.79 11.84 9.39
CA LEU A 9 -4.22 12.82 8.47
C LEU A 9 -2.83 12.37 8.05
N ALA A 10 -2.44 12.64 6.80
CA ALA A 10 -1.11 12.29 6.30
C ALA A 10 -0.58 13.40 5.37
N LYS A 11 0.69 13.78 5.53
CA LYS A 11 1.34 14.81 4.71
C LYS A 11 2.82 14.46 4.49
N ILE A 12 3.29 14.63 3.26
CA ILE A 12 4.72 14.46 2.91
C ILE A 12 5.57 15.49 3.64
N GLU A 13 6.74 15.04 4.09
CA GLU A 13 7.74 15.86 4.77
C GLU A 13 8.66 16.54 3.75
N THR A 14 8.98 17.82 4.00
CA THR A 14 10.05 18.50 3.26
C THR A 14 11.43 18.10 3.79
N VAL A 15 11.51 17.85 5.10
CA VAL A 15 12.73 17.42 5.79
C VAL A 15 12.37 16.20 6.64
N TYR A 16 13.15 15.14 6.50
CA TYR A 16 12.91 13.87 7.19
C TYR A 16 12.72 14.06 8.69
N GLY A 17 11.67 13.44 9.26
CA GLY A 17 11.38 13.47 10.69
C GLY A 17 10.84 14.81 11.22
N THR A 18 10.69 15.82 10.36
CA THR A 18 10.17 17.14 10.73
C THR A 18 8.69 17.26 10.39
N ASP A 19 7.88 17.48 11.42
CA ASP A 19 6.43 17.57 11.32
C ASP A 19 5.98 18.72 10.39
N PRO A 20 5.33 18.41 9.24
CA PRO A 20 4.85 19.41 8.28
C PRO A 20 3.47 19.98 8.67
N ALA A 21 2.96 19.67 9.87
CA ALA A 21 1.66 20.06 10.41
C ALA A 21 0.48 19.73 9.46
N PRO A 22 0.14 18.43 9.27
CA PRO A 22 -1.06 18.03 8.54
C PRO A 22 -2.32 18.70 9.10
N SER A 23 -3.18 19.22 8.23
CA SER A 23 -4.47 19.82 8.62
C SER A 23 -5.65 18.96 8.16
N GLY A 24 -6.75 18.99 8.92
CA GLY A 24 -7.97 18.25 8.55
C GLY A 24 -8.59 18.69 7.22
N ALA A 25 -8.42 19.96 6.83
CA ALA A 25 -8.97 20.49 5.59
C ALA A 25 -8.20 20.04 4.34
N ALA A 26 -6.87 19.88 4.44
CA ALA A 26 -6.02 19.59 3.28
C ALA A 26 -5.46 18.16 3.25
N ASN A 27 -5.40 17.47 4.39
CA ASN A 27 -4.61 16.24 4.55
C ASN A 27 -5.40 15.09 5.18
N ALA A 28 -6.73 15.19 5.25
CA ALA A 28 -7.56 14.11 5.77
C ALA A 28 -7.61 12.91 4.82
N ILE A 29 -7.41 11.73 5.39
CA ILE A 29 -7.42 10.46 4.68
C ILE A 29 -8.73 9.74 4.98
N LEU A 30 -9.47 9.36 3.94
CA LEU A 30 -10.61 8.47 4.07
C LEU A 30 -10.09 7.05 4.28
N VAL A 31 -10.28 6.52 5.49
CA VAL A 31 -9.75 5.23 5.91
C VAL A 31 -10.86 4.29 6.35
N SER A 32 -10.61 3.01 6.14
CA SER A 32 -11.34 1.91 6.79
C SER A 32 -10.38 1.08 7.62
N LYS A 33 -10.91 0.47 8.70
CA LYS A 33 -10.14 -0.34 9.67
C LYS A 33 -8.85 0.34 10.19
N PRO A 34 -8.88 1.62 10.60
CA PRO A 34 -7.70 2.26 11.14
C PRO A 34 -7.25 1.57 12.43
N ASN A 35 -5.97 1.26 12.52
CA ASN A 35 -5.34 0.64 13.67
C ASN A 35 -4.01 1.34 13.94
N ILE A 36 -3.73 1.64 15.21
CA ILE A 36 -2.47 2.25 15.63
C ILE A 36 -1.83 1.42 16.72
N ARG A 37 -0.53 1.19 16.58
CA ARG A 37 0.36 0.72 17.64
C ARG A 37 1.19 1.92 18.06
N PRO A 38 0.74 2.65 19.09
CA PRO A 38 1.26 3.98 19.38
C PRO A 38 2.71 3.93 19.87
N MET A 39 3.12 2.82 20.48
CA MET A 39 4.44 2.65 21.06
C MET A 39 4.85 1.18 20.95
N GLU A 40 5.65 0.87 19.94
CA GLU A 40 6.39 -0.39 19.84
C GLU A 40 7.80 -0.18 20.40
N MET A 41 8.23 -1.13 21.24
CA MET A 41 9.50 -1.03 21.94
C MET A 41 10.35 -2.27 21.66
N GLN A 42 11.63 -2.05 21.39
CA GLN A 42 12.64 -3.07 21.64
C GLN A 42 13.07 -2.96 23.10
N THR A 43 13.26 -4.09 23.79
CA THR A 43 13.58 -4.08 25.22
C THR A 43 14.69 -5.08 25.57
N VAL A 44 15.40 -4.79 26.67
CA VAL A 44 16.43 -5.68 27.24
C VAL A 44 16.12 -5.93 28.71
N GLY A 45 16.15 -7.19 29.13
CA GLY A 45 15.97 -7.59 30.53
C GLY A 45 17.16 -7.20 31.39
N ARG A 46 16.90 -6.74 32.62
CA ARG A 46 17.98 -6.37 33.56
C ARG A 46 18.65 -7.56 34.25
N GLU A 47 18.08 -8.77 34.17
CA GLU A 47 18.60 -10.01 34.77
C GLU A 47 19.16 -9.85 36.21
N VAL A 48 18.44 -9.12 37.07
CA VAL A 48 18.93 -8.78 38.42
C VAL A 48 18.71 -9.95 39.37
N ILE A 49 19.77 -10.39 40.05
CA ILE A 49 19.67 -11.41 41.11
C ILE A 49 19.13 -10.77 42.39
N ARG A 50 18.07 -11.35 42.96
CA ARG A 50 17.37 -10.87 44.17
C ARG A 50 17.12 -12.05 45.13
N PRO A 51 16.94 -11.82 46.45
CA PRO A 51 16.64 -12.88 47.41
C PRO A 51 15.20 -13.45 47.29
N PHE A 52 14.46 -13.10 46.24
CA PHE A 52 13.10 -13.54 45.97
C PHE A 52 12.92 -13.81 44.47
N LEU A 53 11.96 -14.69 44.14
CA LEU A 53 11.63 -15.07 42.77
C LEU A 53 10.70 -14.04 42.11
N GLY A 54 10.92 -13.76 40.83
CA GLY A 54 10.10 -12.84 40.03
C GLY A 54 10.83 -12.35 38.77
N ASN A 55 10.09 -11.81 37.80
CA ASN A 55 10.70 -11.28 36.57
C ASN A 55 11.44 -9.95 36.84
N SER A 56 12.50 -9.70 36.09
CA SER A 56 13.20 -8.40 36.13
C SER A 56 12.51 -7.36 35.26
N GLU A 57 12.70 -6.08 35.58
CA GLU A 57 12.28 -4.98 34.71
C GLU A 57 12.98 -5.08 33.35
N GLN A 58 12.29 -4.60 32.31
CA GLN A 58 12.83 -4.49 30.96
C GLN A 58 13.10 -3.01 30.64
N LEU A 59 14.26 -2.74 30.03
CA LEU A 59 14.67 -1.40 29.62
C LEU A 59 14.38 -1.22 28.12
N PRO A 60 13.72 -0.13 27.70
CA PRO A 60 13.49 0.14 26.28
C PRO A 60 14.79 0.57 25.58
N THR A 61 15.09 -0.05 24.44
CA THR A 61 16.28 0.19 23.62
C THR A 61 15.97 0.81 22.25
N GLY A 62 14.71 0.77 21.81
CA GLY A 62 14.24 1.42 20.59
C GLY A 62 12.75 1.69 20.69
N LEU A 63 12.29 2.82 20.13
CA LEU A 63 10.92 3.28 20.25
C LEU A 63 10.39 3.78 18.90
N PHE A 64 9.34 3.15 18.39
CA PHE A 64 8.71 3.59 17.15
C PHE A 64 7.21 3.35 17.20
N SER A 65 6.49 3.87 16.22
CA SER A 65 5.04 3.72 16.11
C SER A 65 4.69 3.07 14.78
N ARG A 66 3.58 2.32 14.76
CA ARG A 66 3.00 1.80 13.51
C ARG A 66 1.55 2.20 13.35
N VAL A 67 1.15 2.48 12.11
CA VAL A 67 -0.23 2.75 11.75
C VAL A 67 -0.62 1.97 10.52
N GLU A 68 -1.79 1.35 10.56
CA GLU A 68 -2.34 0.49 9.51
C GLU A 68 -3.76 0.96 9.18
N PHE A 69 -4.10 0.99 7.89
CA PHE A 69 -5.45 1.31 7.43
C PHE A 69 -5.60 0.93 5.96
N SER A 70 -6.86 0.83 5.51
CA SER A 70 -7.19 0.61 4.10
C SER A 70 -7.86 1.83 3.49
N CYS A 71 -7.52 2.15 2.25
CA CYS A 71 -8.13 3.19 1.44
C CYS A 71 -8.79 2.59 0.19
N GLU A 72 -9.88 3.19 -0.26
CA GLU A 72 -10.57 2.78 -1.49
C GLU A 72 -9.84 3.30 -2.72
N ILE A 73 -9.76 2.50 -3.79
CA ILE A 73 -9.14 2.91 -5.06
C ILE A 73 -10.18 3.63 -5.92
N ALA A 74 -9.97 4.93 -6.11
CA ALA A 74 -10.72 5.78 -7.03
C ALA A 74 -9.78 6.84 -7.64
N GLY A 75 -10.17 7.41 -8.79
CA GLY A 75 -9.44 8.55 -9.35
C GLY A 75 -9.67 9.85 -8.57
N SER A 76 -9.06 10.92 -9.03
CA SER A 76 -9.09 12.25 -8.38
C SER A 76 -10.34 13.09 -8.70
N GLY A 77 -11.11 12.67 -9.70
CA GLY A 77 -12.26 13.38 -10.28
C GLY A 77 -11.92 14.30 -11.45
N ALA A 78 -10.65 14.50 -11.78
CA ALA A 78 -10.19 15.29 -12.93
C ALA A 78 -8.84 14.78 -13.46
N ALA A 79 -8.69 14.70 -14.79
CA ALA A 79 -7.46 14.27 -15.43
C ALA A 79 -6.27 15.16 -15.03
N GLY A 80 -5.07 14.58 -14.95
CA GLY A 80 -3.85 15.29 -14.53
C GLY A 80 -3.85 15.80 -13.07
N THR A 81 -4.88 15.50 -12.27
CA THR A 81 -4.93 15.85 -10.85
C THR A 81 -4.54 14.65 -9.98
N PRO A 82 -3.59 14.78 -9.04
CA PRO A 82 -3.24 13.69 -8.13
C PRO A 82 -4.44 13.21 -7.30
N PRO A 83 -4.66 11.89 -7.18
CA PRO A 83 -5.65 11.33 -6.26
C PRO A 83 -5.28 11.60 -4.80
N ALA A 84 -6.29 11.63 -3.92
CA ALA A 84 -6.11 11.90 -2.49
C ALA A 84 -5.20 10.87 -1.77
N TRP A 85 -5.10 9.64 -2.28
CA TRP A 85 -4.20 8.61 -1.76
C TRP A 85 -2.76 8.72 -2.28
N GLY A 86 -2.46 9.60 -3.23
CA GLY A 86 -1.13 9.78 -3.85
C GLY A 86 0.02 9.95 -2.84
N PRO A 87 -0.11 10.85 -1.83
CA PRO A 87 0.89 11.01 -0.78
C PRO A 87 1.23 9.70 -0.04
N LEU A 88 0.28 8.77 0.10
CA LEU A 88 0.50 7.50 0.80
C LEU A 88 1.37 6.56 -0.03
N LEU A 89 1.15 6.48 -1.35
CA LEU A 89 2.03 5.72 -2.24
C LEU A 89 3.45 6.28 -2.26
N ARG A 90 3.59 7.61 -2.22
CA ARG A 90 4.91 8.25 -2.16
C ARG A 90 5.69 7.87 -0.90
N MET A 91 5.02 7.79 0.24
CA MET A 91 5.59 7.25 1.49
C MET A 91 5.89 5.74 1.43
N CYS A 92 5.35 5.03 0.44
CA CYS A 92 5.67 3.64 0.10
C CYS A 92 6.71 3.52 -1.03
N GLY A 93 7.53 4.56 -1.26
CA GLY A 93 8.63 4.48 -2.21
C GLY A 93 8.22 4.52 -3.68
N PHE A 94 7.14 5.22 -4.00
CA PHE A 94 6.77 5.58 -5.37
C PHE A 94 7.12 7.04 -5.67
N SER A 95 7.58 7.31 -6.87
CA SER A 95 7.59 8.66 -7.45
C SER A 95 6.19 9.04 -7.95
N GLU A 96 5.95 10.35 -8.12
CA GLU A 96 4.73 10.88 -8.74
C GLU A 96 5.13 11.75 -9.93
N THR A 97 4.61 11.43 -11.13
CA THR A 97 4.83 12.20 -12.35
C THR A 97 3.49 12.69 -12.88
N ILE A 98 3.32 14.01 -12.97
CA ILE A 98 2.07 14.63 -13.41
C ILE A 98 2.22 15.08 -14.86
N THR A 99 1.37 14.56 -15.74
CA THR A 99 1.13 15.13 -17.06
C THR A 99 -0.16 15.95 -16.98
N ALA A 100 -0.03 17.27 -17.02
CA ALA A 100 -1.15 18.20 -16.83
C ALA A 100 -2.31 17.86 -17.77
N ASP A 101 -3.53 17.91 -17.23
CA ASP A 101 -4.79 17.61 -17.92
C ASP A 101 -4.92 16.20 -18.54
N GLU A 102 -3.93 15.33 -18.36
CA GLU A 102 -3.91 13.99 -18.95
C GLU A 102 -3.91 12.87 -17.91
N LYS A 103 -2.86 12.81 -17.07
CA LYS A 103 -2.64 11.67 -16.17
C LYS A 103 -1.66 11.98 -15.04
N VAL A 104 -1.72 11.16 -14.00
CA VAL A 104 -0.71 11.09 -12.93
C VAL A 104 -0.20 9.67 -12.83
N GLU A 105 1.11 9.49 -12.96
CA GLU A 105 1.80 8.21 -12.93
C GLU A 105 2.55 8.04 -11.61
N TYR A 106 2.43 6.86 -11.01
CA TYR A 106 3.22 6.42 -9.87
C TYR A 106 4.04 5.20 -10.26
N ALA A 107 5.36 5.32 -10.10
CA ALA A 107 6.30 4.23 -10.34
C ALA A 107 7.24 4.09 -9.13
N PRO A 108 7.63 2.87 -8.74
CA PRO A 108 8.62 2.64 -7.71
C PRO A 108 9.89 3.48 -7.93
N VAL A 109 10.63 3.74 -6.86
CA VAL A 109 11.99 4.29 -6.93
C VAL A 109 12.94 3.41 -6.13
N SER A 110 14.25 3.52 -6.35
CA SER A 110 15.26 2.76 -5.57
C SER A 110 16.09 3.64 -4.63
N ASP A 111 15.87 4.95 -4.66
CA ASP A 111 16.54 5.94 -3.84
C ASP A 111 15.60 7.13 -3.60
N ALA A 112 16.10 8.14 -2.86
CA ALA A 112 15.38 9.37 -2.56
C ALA A 112 13.95 9.15 -2.03
N PHE A 113 13.74 8.08 -1.26
CA PHE A 113 12.43 7.71 -0.72
C PHE A 113 11.86 8.84 0.12
N GLU A 114 10.67 9.31 -0.25
CA GLU A 114 9.98 10.32 0.54
C GLU A 114 9.46 9.73 1.85
N SER A 115 9.35 10.58 2.86
CA SER A 115 8.70 10.26 4.13
C SER A 115 7.51 11.18 4.35
N GLY A 116 6.62 10.80 5.25
CA GLY A 116 5.53 11.65 5.67
C GLY A 116 5.29 11.60 7.16
N THR A 117 4.48 12.54 7.62
CA THR A 117 3.94 12.55 8.98
C THR A 117 2.49 12.09 8.97
N HIS A 118 2.15 11.15 9.85
CA HIS A 118 0.79 10.73 10.12
C HIS A 118 0.30 11.29 11.46
N TYR A 119 -0.90 11.88 11.47
CA TYR A 119 -1.65 12.17 12.69
C TYR A 119 -2.80 11.18 12.80
N TYR A 120 -2.86 10.46 13.91
CA TYR A 120 -3.98 9.59 14.27
C TYR A 120 -4.68 10.20 15.49
N ASN A 121 -5.88 10.73 15.31
CA ASN A 121 -6.70 11.25 16.40
C ASN A 121 -7.75 10.22 16.81
N LEU A 122 -7.63 9.68 18.03
CA LEU A 122 -8.62 8.83 18.67
C LEU A 122 -9.51 9.66 19.59
N ASP A 123 -10.53 10.30 19.03
CA ASP A 123 -11.58 11.02 19.77
C ASP A 123 -11.03 11.93 20.89
N GLY A 124 -10.08 12.80 20.54
CA GLY A 124 -9.47 13.76 21.46
C GLY A 124 -8.01 13.45 21.86
N VAL A 125 -7.50 12.26 21.54
CA VAL A 125 -6.08 11.90 21.75
C VAL A 125 -5.37 11.80 20.42
N ARG A 126 -4.27 12.54 20.25
CA ARG A 126 -3.47 12.57 19.03
C ARG A 126 -2.17 11.80 19.21
N HIS A 127 -1.97 10.84 18.31
CA HIS A 127 -0.69 10.17 18.08
C HIS A 127 -0.06 10.73 16.81
N LYS A 128 1.25 10.94 16.85
CA LYS A 128 2.03 11.47 15.73
C LYS A 128 3.16 10.51 15.37
N LEU A 129 3.30 10.23 14.09
CA LEU A 129 4.38 9.43 13.53
C LEU A 129 5.09 10.29 12.48
N THR A 130 6.29 10.80 12.78
CA THR A 130 7.13 11.54 11.82
C THR A 130 8.09 10.57 11.11
N GLY A 131 8.68 10.98 9.99
CA GLY A 131 9.63 10.16 9.24
C GLY A 131 9.02 8.84 8.73
N ALA A 132 7.70 8.79 8.55
CA ALA A 132 6.99 7.55 8.30
C ALA A 132 7.18 7.08 6.85
N ARG A 133 7.49 5.79 6.72
CA ARG A 133 7.56 5.05 5.45
C ARG A 133 6.81 3.73 5.62
N GLY A 134 6.34 3.15 4.53
CA GLY A 134 5.44 2.00 4.62
C GLY A 134 5.47 1.06 3.43
N THR A 135 4.62 0.05 3.51
CA THR A 135 4.31 -0.87 2.42
C THR A 135 2.84 -0.76 2.03
N VAL A 136 2.52 -1.17 0.79
CA VAL A 136 1.17 -1.16 0.24
C VAL A 136 0.86 -2.47 -0.48
N SER A 137 -0.36 -2.96 -0.29
CA SER A 137 -0.95 -4.03 -1.12
C SER A 137 -2.27 -3.58 -1.75
N PHE A 138 -2.60 -4.18 -2.89
CA PHE A 138 -3.74 -3.89 -3.73
C PHE A 138 -4.62 -5.13 -3.85
N ASP A 139 -5.93 -4.93 -3.74
CA ASP A 139 -6.94 -5.98 -3.87
C ASP A 139 -8.00 -5.58 -4.90
N PHE A 140 -8.12 -6.40 -5.95
CA PHE A 140 -9.15 -6.33 -6.97
C PHE A 140 -9.96 -7.64 -6.99
N THR A 141 -10.76 -7.85 -5.96
CA THR A 141 -11.71 -8.97 -5.90
C THR A 141 -13.05 -8.62 -6.53
N ASN A 142 -13.54 -9.47 -7.44
CA ASN A 142 -14.84 -9.30 -8.10
C ASN A 142 -15.97 -9.18 -7.07
N HIS A 143 -16.92 -8.27 -7.32
CA HIS A 143 -18.01 -7.88 -6.42
C HIS A 143 -17.58 -7.17 -5.11
N ALA A 144 -16.31 -6.77 -4.99
CA ALA A 144 -15.82 -5.93 -3.89
C ALA A 144 -15.47 -4.51 -4.36
N ILE A 145 -15.23 -3.62 -3.39
CA ILE A 145 -14.59 -2.33 -3.64
C ILE A 145 -13.08 -2.57 -3.72
N PRO A 146 -12.36 -2.03 -4.73
CA PRO A 146 -10.91 -2.19 -4.80
C PRO A 146 -10.24 -1.42 -3.66
N LEU A 147 -9.26 -2.04 -3.01
CA LEU A 147 -8.62 -1.51 -1.79
C LEU A 147 -7.10 -1.44 -1.91
N MET A 148 -6.53 -0.38 -1.32
CA MET A 148 -5.13 -0.28 -0.94
C MET A 148 -5.01 -0.51 0.57
N ASN A 149 -4.20 -1.47 1.00
CA ASN A 149 -3.91 -1.69 2.41
C ASN A 149 -2.52 -1.17 2.72
N PHE A 150 -2.44 -0.21 3.65
CA PHE A 150 -1.19 0.41 4.04
C PHE A 150 -0.76 -0.03 5.43
N SER A 151 0.56 -0.22 5.60
CA SER A 151 1.21 -0.34 6.90
C SER A 151 2.42 0.57 6.93
N PHE A 152 2.39 1.57 7.82
CA PHE A 152 3.45 2.55 7.99
C PHE A 152 4.16 2.35 9.32
N THR A 153 5.48 2.48 9.28
CA THR A 153 6.34 2.62 10.47
C THR A 153 6.86 4.05 10.51
N GLY A 154 6.85 4.68 11.67
CA GLY A 154 7.34 6.05 11.85
C GLY A 154 7.99 6.26 13.22
N LEU A 155 8.72 7.36 13.35
CA LEU A 155 9.35 7.78 14.58
C LEU A 155 8.29 8.12 15.63
N PHE A 156 8.53 7.64 16.85
CA PHE A 156 7.64 7.91 17.97
C PHE A 156 7.66 9.41 18.32
N ASN A 157 6.49 9.96 18.57
CA ASN A 157 6.34 11.26 19.20
C ASN A 157 5.42 11.13 20.41
N ALA A 158 5.64 11.96 21.43
CA ALA A 158 4.81 11.97 22.63
C ALA A 158 3.33 12.13 22.27
N VAL A 159 2.50 11.24 22.83
CA VAL A 159 1.05 11.28 22.68
C VAL A 159 0.52 12.49 23.43
N GLN A 160 -0.40 13.23 22.81
CA GLN A 160 -0.94 14.47 23.36
C GLN A 160 -2.45 14.50 23.19
N ASP A 161 -3.15 15.14 24.13
CA ASP A 161 -4.54 15.53 23.89
C ASP A 161 -4.60 16.58 22.78
N GLY A 162 -5.56 16.41 21.89
CA GLY A 162 -5.78 17.29 20.74
C GLY A 162 -7.19 17.12 20.22
N ALA A 163 -7.89 18.24 20.02
CA ALA A 163 -9.26 18.23 19.50
C ALA A 163 -9.33 17.42 18.19
N SER A 164 -10.44 16.72 17.98
CA SER A 164 -10.68 16.03 16.72
C SER A 164 -10.66 17.06 15.57
N PRO A 165 -9.90 16.81 14.49
CA PRO A 165 -9.76 17.76 13.41
C PRO A 165 -11.07 17.89 12.64
N ALA A 166 -11.37 19.10 12.15
CA ALA A 166 -12.39 19.30 11.13
C ALA A 166 -11.88 18.77 9.79
N VAL A 167 -12.39 17.61 9.36
CA VAL A 167 -11.92 16.91 8.15
C VAL A 167 -12.69 17.33 6.90
N THR A 168 -11.98 17.51 5.79
CA THR A 168 -12.57 17.65 4.45
C THR A 168 -12.14 16.47 3.59
N LEU A 169 -13.11 15.74 3.03
CA LEU A 169 -12.88 14.52 2.26
C LEU A 169 -13.34 14.62 0.80
N SER A 170 -13.60 15.83 0.29
CA SER A 170 -14.12 16.06 -1.07
C SER A 170 -13.17 15.60 -2.19
N ALA A 171 -11.87 15.48 -1.90
CA ALA A 171 -10.87 14.92 -2.81
C ALA A 171 -11.02 13.39 -2.98
N TRP A 172 -11.64 12.70 -2.02
CA TRP A 172 -11.94 11.28 -2.09
C TRP A 172 -13.21 11.07 -2.91
N LYS A 173 -13.07 10.36 -4.03
CA LYS A 173 -14.20 10.05 -4.91
C LYS A 173 -14.79 8.70 -4.55
N LYS A 174 -16.10 8.57 -4.75
CA LYS A 174 -16.80 7.30 -4.55
C LYS A 174 -16.20 6.25 -5.50
N PRO A 175 -15.72 5.11 -4.99
CA PRO A 175 -15.13 4.07 -5.82
C PRO A 175 -16.20 3.37 -6.66
N LEU A 176 -15.75 2.74 -7.74
CA LEU A 176 -16.56 1.81 -8.50
C LEU A 176 -16.28 0.39 -7.98
N PRO A 177 -17.30 -0.47 -7.82
CA PRO A 177 -17.06 -1.87 -7.46
C PRO A 177 -16.37 -2.59 -8.62
N VAL A 178 -15.48 -3.53 -8.30
CA VAL A 178 -14.85 -4.42 -9.28
C VAL A 178 -15.93 -5.33 -9.87
N ASN A 179 -16.18 -5.19 -11.16
CA ASN A 179 -17.07 -6.04 -11.94
C ASN A 179 -16.75 -5.86 -13.42
N ARG A 180 -17.39 -6.65 -14.29
CA ARG A 180 -17.17 -6.60 -15.75
C ARG A 180 -17.35 -5.22 -16.37
N THR A 181 -18.32 -4.44 -15.89
CA THR A 181 -18.60 -3.10 -16.43
C THR A 181 -17.52 -2.11 -16.02
N ASN A 182 -17.13 -2.11 -14.75
CA ASN A 182 -16.21 -1.13 -14.19
C ASN A 182 -14.74 -1.51 -14.35
N THR A 183 -14.42 -2.77 -14.62
CA THR A 183 -13.05 -3.25 -14.87
C THR A 183 -13.00 -3.87 -16.28
N PRO A 184 -13.06 -3.05 -17.34
CA PRO A 184 -13.20 -3.53 -18.72
C PRO A 184 -11.96 -4.25 -19.25
N THR A 185 -10.81 -4.11 -18.60
CA THR A 185 -9.55 -4.71 -19.05
C THR A 185 -8.83 -5.36 -17.89
N LEU A 186 -8.56 -6.67 -18.04
CA LEU A 186 -7.54 -7.38 -17.29
C LEU A 186 -6.89 -8.39 -18.24
N THR A 187 -5.64 -8.14 -18.59
CA THR A 187 -4.84 -9.04 -19.43
C THR A 187 -3.61 -9.50 -18.67
N LEU A 188 -3.23 -10.77 -18.86
CA LEU A 188 -2.01 -11.35 -18.32
C LEU A 188 -1.31 -12.11 -19.45
N HIS A 189 -0.03 -11.80 -19.68
CA HIS A 189 0.77 -12.36 -20.78
C HIS A 189 0.06 -12.24 -22.14
N GLY A 190 -0.64 -11.12 -22.36
CA GLY A 190 -1.43 -10.83 -23.55
C GLY A 190 -2.79 -11.54 -23.65
N ALA A 191 -3.11 -12.47 -22.75
CA ALA A 191 -4.41 -13.15 -22.72
C ALA A 191 -5.41 -12.36 -21.86
N ALA A 192 -6.62 -12.13 -22.38
CA ALA A 192 -7.70 -11.54 -21.59
C ALA A 192 -8.23 -12.57 -20.58
N GLY A 193 -8.16 -12.23 -19.30
CA GLY A 193 -8.58 -13.11 -18.21
C GLY A 193 -10.04 -12.87 -17.80
N ARG A 194 -10.80 -13.94 -17.55
CA ARG A 194 -12.03 -13.87 -16.76
C ARG A 194 -11.64 -14.04 -15.29
N VAL A 195 -11.36 -12.92 -14.64
CA VAL A 195 -10.70 -12.89 -13.33
C VAL A 195 -11.72 -12.76 -12.20
N GLN A 196 -11.57 -13.60 -11.19
CA GLN A 196 -12.32 -13.53 -9.95
C GLN A 196 -11.60 -12.63 -8.93
N SER A 197 -10.28 -12.71 -8.84
CA SER A 197 -9.49 -11.81 -8.00
C SER A 197 -8.08 -11.61 -8.55
N LEU A 198 -7.55 -10.42 -8.30
CA LEU A 198 -6.14 -10.08 -8.46
C LEU A 198 -5.67 -9.35 -7.20
N THR A 199 -4.59 -9.83 -6.61
CA THR A 199 -3.89 -9.14 -5.52
C THR A 199 -2.45 -8.88 -5.93
N ALA A 200 -1.91 -7.76 -5.45
CA ALA A 200 -0.49 -7.43 -5.58
C ALA A 200 -0.02 -6.75 -4.30
N ASP A 201 1.04 -7.25 -3.70
CA ASP A 201 1.71 -6.67 -2.53
C ASP A 201 3.10 -6.22 -2.96
N MET A 202 3.44 -4.95 -2.71
CA MET A 202 4.78 -4.44 -2.97
C MET A 202 5.82 -5.06 -2.03
N ALA A 203 5.38 -5.61 -0.89
CA ALA A 203 6.19 -6.29 0.11
C ALA A 203 7.50 -5.53 0.39
N ILE A 204 7.34 -4.25 0.73
CA ILE A 204 8.45 -3.32 0.99
C ILE A 204 9.00 -3.60 2.39
N ASP A 205 10.31 -3.81 2.48
CA ASP A 205 11.01 -4.00 3.73
C ASP A 205 11.32 -2.64 4.37
N VAL A 206 10.53 -2.31 5.39
CA VAL A 206 10.63 -1.06 6.16
C VAL A 206 11.21 -1.36 7.53
N ILE A 207 12.40 -0.84 7.79
CA ILE A 207 13.11 -1.05 9.05
C ILE A 207 13.20 0.25 9.85
N HIS A 208 13.01 0.14 11.16
CA HIS A 208 13.42 1.19 12.10
C HIS A 208 14.87 0.93 12.51
N ARG A 209 15.70 1.96 12.43
CA ARG A 209 17.14 1.88 12.68
C ARG A 209 17.52 2.94 13.71
N SER A 210 18.00 2.49 14.86
CA SER A 210 18.52 3.32 15.94
C SER A 210 19.89 2.77 16.35
N LEU A 211 20.95 3.40 15.86
CA LEU A 211 22.34 3.01 16.15
C LEU A 211 23.00 4.06 17.05
N VAL A 212 23.89 3.61 17.94
CA VAL A 212 24.68 4.51 18.78
C VAL A 212 25.52 5.44 17.89
N GLY A 213 25.35 6.75 18.08
CA GLY A 213 26.04 7.79 17.30
C GLY A 213 25.47 8.06 15.90
N GLY A 214 24.42 7.34 15.49
CA GLY A 214 23.67 7.61 14.26
C GLY A 214 22.36 8.35 14.53
N GLU A 215 21.74 8.86 13.47
CA GLU A 215 20.37 9.39 13.52
C GLU A 215 19.36 8.24 13.54
N GLU A 216 18.29 8.42 14.31
CA GLU A 216 17.16 7.51 14.31
C GLU A 216 16.37 7.68 13.00
N SER A 217 16.16 6.58 12.27
CA SER A 217 15.48 6.65 10.98
C SER A 217 14.70 5.39 10.66
N VAL A 218 13.64 5.57 9.87
CA VAL A 218 12.87 4.52 9.24
C VAL A 218 13.30 4.46 7.78
N GLN A 219 13.79 3.31 7.33
CA GLN A 219 14.40 3.13 6.01
C GLN A 219 13.66 2.06 5.22
N ILE A 220 13.52 2.28 3.92
CA ILE A 220 13.17 1.24 2.94
C ILE A 220 14.48 0.63 2.47
N VAL A 221 14.64 -0.69 2.61
CA VAL A 221 15.91 -1.38 2.28
C VAL A 221 15.78 -2.39 1.15
N ASP A 222 14.57 -2.90 0.91
CA ASP A 222 14.29 -3.86 -0.15
C ASP A 222 12.80 -3.81 -0.50
N ARG A 223 12.43 -4.42 -1.63
CA ARG A 223 11.04 -4.73 -1.98
C ARG A 223 10.97 -6.05 -2.72
N LYS A 224 9.96 -6.86 -2.46
CA LYS A 224 9.76 -8.15 -3.13
C LYS A 224 8.34 -8.30 -3.67
N PRO A 225 7.96 -7.50 -4.68
CA PRO A 225 6.58 -7.46 -5.12
C PRO A 225 6.07 -8.83 -5.58
N ALA A 226 4.96 -9.27 -4.98
CA ALA A 226 4.34 -10.57 -5.21
C ALA A 226 2.82 -10.46 -5.21
N GLY A 227 2.12 -11.43 -5.79
CA GLY A 227 0.68 -11.37 -5.88
C GLY A 227 0.02 -12.70 -6.14
N GLN A 228 -1.29 -12.66 -6.33
CA GLN A 228 -2.08 -13.83 -6.69
C GLN A 228 -3.14 -13.42 -7.70
N ILE A 229 -3.39 -14.29 -8.68
CA ILE A 229 -4.51 -14.16 -9.60
C ILE A 229 -5.36 -15.43 -9.56
N VAL A 230 -6.67 -15.27 -9.57
CA VAL A 230 -7.64 -16.36 -9.76
C VAL A 230 -8.49 -16.04 -10.98
N MET A 231 -8.40 -16.89 -12.00
CA MET A 231 -9.09 -16.67 -13.29
C MET A 231 -9.74 -17.97 -13.79
N GLU A 232 -10.78 -17.89 -14.62
CA GLU A 232 -11.35 -19.10 -15.24
C GLU A 232 -10.25 -19.85 -15.99
N ALA A 233 -10.18 -21.17 -15.77
CA ALA A 233 -9.27 -22.02 -16.50
C ALA A 233 -9.64 -22.06 -17.98
N VAL A 234 -8.64 -21.98 -18.85
CA VAL A 234 -8.79 -22.15 -20.29
C VAL A 234 -8.05 -23.39 -20.77
N SER A 235 -8.40 -23.88 -21.95
CA SER A 235 -7.67 -24.98 -22.57
C SER A 235 -6.24 -24.56 -22.93
N VAL A 236 -5.33 -25.53 -22.97
CA VAL A 236 -3.93 -25.32 -23.37
C VAL A 236 -3.83 -24.70 -24.78
N ALA A 237 -4.76 -25.06 -25.68
CA ALA A 237 -4.84 -24.49 -27.02
C ALA A 237 -5.16 -22.98 -27.02
N THR A 238 -5.91 -22.50 -26.04
CA THR A 238 -6.21 -21.07 -25.89
C THR A 238 -5.03 -20.31 -25.28
N LYS A 239 -4.43 -20.84 -24.21
CA LYS A 239 -3.22 -20.30 -23.58
C LYS A 239 -2.51 -21.38 -22.78
N ASP A 240 -1.27 -21.69 -23.17
CA ASP A 240 -0.44 -22.67 -22.46
C ASP A 240 0.30 -22.02 -21.27
N TRP A 241 -0.40 -21.98 -20.14
CA TRP A 241 0.18 -21.52 -18.87
C TRP A 241 1.28 -22.46 -18.35
N TRP A 242 1.22 -23.75 -18.68
CA TRP A 242 2.15 -24.75 -18.15
C TRP A 242 3.55 -24.57 -18.74
N THR A 243 3.64 -24.42 -20.05
CA THR A 243 4.91 -24.11 -20.73
C THR A 243 5.43 -22.74 -20.27
N SER A 244 4.54 -21.74 -20.13
CA SER A 244 4.92 -20.42 -19.61
C SER A 244 5.58 -20.51 -18.23
N ILE A 245 5.05 -21.33 -17.33
CA ILE A 245 5.58 -21.53 -15.97
C ILE A 245 6.88 -22.35 -16.01
N LYS A 246 6.91 -23.46 -16.76
CA LYS A 246 8.08 -24.35 -16.86
C LYS A 246 9.31 -23.62 -17.40
N ASP A 247 9.11 -22.77 -18.39
CA ASP A 247 10.18 -22.04 -19.07
C ASP A 247 10.46 -20.68 -18.43
N VAL A 248 9.80 -20.35 -17.30
CA VAL A 248 9.96 -19.08 -16.58
C VAL A 248 9.67 -17.87 -17.49
N THR A 249 8.69 -18.02 -18.36
CA THR A 249 8.27 -16.94 -19.26
C THR A 249 7.63 -15.81 -18.46
N THR A 250 8.11 -14.58 -18.72
CA THR A 250 7.51 -13.36 -18.20
C THR A 250 6.63 -12.69 -19.25
N GLY A 251 5.60 -11.98 -18.81
CA GLY A 251 4.78 -11.18 -19.72
C GLY A 251 4.00 -10.09 -18.98
N PRO A 252 3.34 -9.19 -19.72
CA PRO A 252 2.69 -8.03 -19.12
C PRO A 252 1.39 -8.41 -18.40
N LEU A 253 1.15 -7.78 -17.26
CA LEU A 253 -0.15 -7.65 -16.62
C LEU A 253 -0.65 -6.22 -16.85
N ASN A 254 -1.88 -6.08 -17.32
CA ASN A 254 -2.55 -4.79 -17.42
C ASN A 254 -3.95 -4.90 -16.83
N LEU A 255 -4.29 -4.02 -15.90
CA LEU A 255 -5.62 -3.86 -15.34
C LEU A 255 -6.07 -2.42 -15.52
N VAL A 256 -7.25 -2.20 -16.10
CA VAL A 256 -7.90 -0.89 -16.17
C VAL A 256 -9.19 -0.97 -15.37
N HIS A 257 -9.30 -0.12 -14.35
CA HIS A 257 -10.50 0.05 -13.55
C HIS A 257 -11.03 1.48 -13.68
N GLY A 258 -12.32 1.61 -13.98
CA GLY A 258 -12.98 2.87 -14.30
C GLY A 258 -13.24 3.05 -15.79
N LEU A 259 -14.13 3.99 -16.10
CA LEU A 259 -14.69 4.19 -17.44
C LEU A 259 -14.36 5.55 -18.06
N VAL A 260 -14.22 6.57 -17.22
CA VAL A 260 -14.09 7.98 -17.64
C VAL A 260 -12.80 8.54 -17.05
N ALA A 261 -12.12 9.41 -17.80
CA ALA A 261 -11.03 10.21 -17.27
C ALA A 261 -11.49 11.02 -16.04
N GLY A 262 -10.58 11.26 -15.10
CA GLY A 262 -10.82 11.69 -13.74
C GLY A 262 -11.18 10.56 -12.77
N ASN A 263 -11.72 9.43 -13.23
CA ASN A 263 -12.06 8.31 -12.34
C ASN A 263 -11.67 6.95 -12.93
N LYS A 264 -10.50 6.91 -13.58
CA LYS A 264 -9.93 5.69 -14.15
C LYS A 264 -8.52 5.49 -13.60
N VAL A 265 -8.26 4.29 -13.09
CA VAL A 265 -6.97 3.87 -12.55
C VAL A 265 -6.51 2.63 -13.31
N GLN A 266 -5.26 2.65 -13.74
CA GLN A 266 -4.63 1.57 -14.48
C GLN A 266 -3.43 1.04 -13.69
N PHE A 267 -3.27 -0.28 -13.67
CA PHE A 267 -2.12 -0.99 -13.11
C PHE A 267 -1.41 -1.71 -14.25
N GLU A 268 -0.13 -1.43 -14.41
CA GLU A 268 0.70 -2.00 -15.46
C GLU A 268 1.94 -2.63 -14.85
N ALA A 269 2.20 -3.90 -15.17
CA ALA A 269 3.43 -4.58 -14.80
C ALA A 269 3.97 -5.29 -16.04
N PRO A 270 5.08 -4.85 -16.64
CA PRO A 270 5.56 -5.37 -17.92
C PRO A 270 6.13 -6.79 -17.82
N THR A 271 6.71 -7.14 -16.67
CA THR A 271 7.49 -8.37 -16.47
C THR A 271 6.95 -9.17 -15.29
N VAL A 272 5.81 -9.83 -15.51
CA VAL A 272 5.18 -10.70 -14.50
C VAL A 272 5.46 -12.16 -14.82
N GLN A 273 5.92 -12.92 -13.83
CA GLN A 273 6.03 -14.38 -13.89
C GLN A 273 4.85 -15.01 -13.14
N ILE A 274 4.38 -16.16 -13.65
CA ILE A 274 3.33 -16.96 -13.02
C ILE A 274 4.00 -18.18 -12.37
N ILE A 275 3.57 -18.53 -11.16
CA ILE A 275 4.09 -19.66 -10.38
C ILE A 275 2.97 -20.41 -9.65
N ASN A 276 3.28 -21.61 -9.16
CA ASN A 276 2.41 -22.40 -8.27
C ASN A 276 0.94 -22.51 -8.76
N PRO A 277 0.70 -23.00 -10.00
CA PRO A 277 -0.65 -23.12 -10.54
C PRO A 277 -1.46 -24.18 -9.79
N GLN A 278 -2.70 -23.84 -9.43
CA GLN A 278 -3.63 -24.74 -8.73
C GLN A 278 -5.04 -24.57 -9.29
N TYR A 279 -5.74 -25.68 -9.51
CA TYR A 279 -7.15 -25.64 -9.85
C TYR A 279 -8.02 -25.43 -8.61
N GLN A 280 -9.07 -24.64 -8.75
CA GLN A 280 -10.10 -24.41 -7.75
C GLN A 280 -11.49 -24.53 -8.40
N ASP A 281 -12.52 -24.86 -7.61
CA ASP A 281 -13.90 -24.81 -8.06
C ASP A 281 -14.55 -23.49 -7.65
N SER A 282 -15.24 -22.85 -8.59
CA SER A 282 -16.15 -21.76 -8.29
C SER A 282 -17.48 -22.00 -9.01
N GLN A 283 -18.49 -22.44 -8.26
CA GLN A 283 -19.84 -22.71 -8.78
C GLN A 283 -19.85 -23.78 -9.89
N GLY A 284 -18.99 -24.80 -9.79
CA GLY A 284 -18.86 -25.83 -10.81
C GLY A 284 -17.99 -25.43 -12.01
N ILE A 285 -17.44 -24.22 -12.03
CA ILE A 285 -16.49 -23.76 -13.06
C ILE A 285 -15.07 -23.90 -12.53
N ALA A 286 -14.20 -24.54 -13.31
CA ALA A 286 -12.79 -24.67 -12.98
C ALA A 286 -12.08 -23.30 -13.09
N MET A 287 -11.50 -22.88 -11.97
CA MET A 287 -10.65 -21.69 -11.87
C MET A 287 -9.19 -22.12 -11.78
N LEU A 288 -8.29 -21.32 -12.34
CA LEU A 288 -6.86 -21.43 -12.18
C LEU A 288 -6.39 -20.31 -11.23
N SER A 289 -5.89 -20.72 -10.07
CA SER A 289 -5.19 -19.87 -9.12
C SER A 289 -3.68 -19.96 -9.37
N CYS A 290 -3.02 -18.82 -9.49
CA CYS A 290 -1.57 -18.76 -9.62
C CYS A 290 -0.97 -17.67 -8.73
N GLY A 291 0.24 -17.92 -8.23
CA GLY A 291 1.08 -16.87 -7.67
C GLY A 291 1.68 -16.02 -8.80
N LEU A 292 1.87 -14.74 -8.51
CA LEU A 292 2.51 -13.77 -9.39
C LEU A 292 3.80 -13.27 -8.75
N VAL A 293 4.85 -13.15 -9.56
CA VAL A 293 6.09 -12.47 -9.20
C VAL A 293 6.24 -11.29 -10.14
N PHE A 294 6.33 -10.08 -9.61
CA PHE A 294 6.52 -8.87 -10.40
C PHE A 294 8.02 -8.55 -10.41
N ALA A 295 8.68 -8.81 -11.53
CA ALA A 295 10.10 -8.55 -11.68
C ALA A 295 10.32 -7.18 -12.35
N PRO A 296 11.45 -6.51 -12.08
CA PRO A 296 11.80 -5.31 -12.82
C PRO A 296 12.12 -5.69 -14.27
N GLY A 297 11.62 -4.88 -15.20
CA GLY A 297 11.99 -4.90 -16.60
C GLY A 297 13.37 -4.26 -16.83
N ALA A 298 13.72 -4.10 -18.11
CA ALA A 298 15.03 -3.56 -18.51
C ALA A 298 15.25 -2.10 -18.08
N THR A 299 14.17 -1.34 -17.85
CA THR A 299 14.24 0.04 -17.38
C THR A 299 14.45 0.16 -15.87
N GLY A 300 14.20 -0.91 -15.11
CA GLY A 300 14.22 -0.91 -13.64
C GLY A 300 13.08 -0.09 -13.03
N ASN A 301 12.78 -0.35 -11.76
CA ASN A 301 11.73 0.37 -11.00
C ASN A 301 10.34 0.40 -11.67
N ASP A 302 10.05 -0.61 -12.50
CA ASP A 302 8.85 -0.73 -13.32
C ASP A 302 8.07 -2.00 -12.99
N GLU A 303 8.31 -2.61 -11.82
CA GLU A 303 7.64 -3.84 -11.39
C GLU A 303 6.12 -3.67 -11.42
N ILE A 304 5.62 -2.52 -10.97
CA ILE A 304 4.22 -2.09 -11.06
C ILE A 304 4.19 -0.58 -11.27
N ARG A 305 3.49 -0.11 -12.29
CA ARG A 305 3.12 1.30 -12.49
C ARG A 305 1.64 1.49 -12.26
N ILE A 306 1.28 2.57 -11.60
CA ILE A 306 -0.11 2.96 -11.35
C ILE A 306 -0.37 4.29 -12.05
N THR A 307 -1.33 4.32 -12.97
CA THR A 307 -1.66 5.53 -13.72
C THR A 307 -3.10 5.93 -13.42
N VAL A 308 -3.30 7.17 -13.00
CA VAL A 308 -4.63 7.77 -12.83
C VAL A 308 -4.89 8.71 -13.98
N PHE A 309 -6.01 8.49 -14.67
CA PHE A 309 -6.50 9.30 -15.78
C PHE A 309 -7.74 10.04 -15.37
#